data_AF-A0A2I0KY01-F1
#
_entry.id   AF-A0A2I0KY01-F1
#
_cell.length_a   1.000
_cell.length_b   1.000
_cell.length_c   1.000
_cell.angle_alpha   90.00
_cell.angle_beta   90.00
_cell.angle_gamma   90.00
#
_symmetry.space_group_name_H-M   'P 1'
#
loop_
_entity.id
_entity.type
_entity.pdbx_description
1 polymer ?
#
loop_
_entity_poly.entity_id
_entity_poly.type
_entity_poly.pdbx_seq_one_letter_code
_entity_poly.pdbx_strand_id
1 'polypeptide(L)' 'NKMMEGAVFLDCGTDLGSGRHVPGNPALRHGKLGSGMGLGYGLRFKAPVGHFQVDYAINSYQQKTVYFGISNLGS' A
#
# COMPACT_ATOMS: atom_id res chain seq x y z
N ASN A 1 -22.76 14.92 8.29
CA ASN A 1 -21.82 15.49 7.31
C ASN A 1 -20.40 15.18 7.74
N LYS A 2 -19.82 14.05 7.30
CA LYS A 2 -18.44 13.66 7.69
C LYS A 2 -17.51 13.95 6.53
N MET A 3 -16.76 15.04 6.64
CA MET A 3 -15.87 15.57 5.59
C MET A 3 -14.46 14.96 5.65
N MET A 4 -14.12 14.29 6.76
CA MET A 4 -12.81 13.70 6.99
C MET A 4 -12.92 12.33 7.67
N GLU A 5 -12.11 11.39 7.21
CA GLU A 5 -12.01 10.03 7.75
C GLU A 5 -10.53 9.64 7.87
N GLY A 6 -10.20 8.95 8.96
CA GLY A 6 -8.89 8.35 9.17
C GLY A 6 -9.00 6.83 9.18
N ALA A 7 -7.95 6.16 8.71
CA ALA A 7 -7.82 4.72 8.75
C ALA A 7 -6.42 4.32 9.25
N VAL A 8 -6.34 3.21 9.96
CA VAL A 8 -5.10 2.49 10.24
C VAL A 8 -5.25 1.10 9.64
N PHE A 9 -4.23 0.62 8.96
CA PHE A 9 -4.26 -0.66 8.26
C PHE A 9 -2.98 -1.45 8.51
N LEU A 10 -3.13 -2.77 8.53
CA LEU A 10 -2.06 -3.75 8.59
C LEU A 10 -2.29 -4.75 7.45
N ASP A 11 -1.25 -5.05 6.70
CA ASP A 11 -1.27 -6.04 5.63
C ASP A 11 -0.13 -7.06 5.78
N CYS A 12 -0.31 -8.24 5.18
CA CYS A 12 0.72 -9.25 5.04
C CYS A 12 0.54 -10.04 3.74
N GLY A 13 1.64 -10.53 3.19
CA GLY A 13 1.64 -11.28 1.94
C GLY A 13 2.84 -12.20 1.81
N THR A 14 2.68 -13.27 1.03
CA THR A 14 3.75 -14.22 0.72
C THR A 14 3.56 -14.78 -0.69
N ASP A 15 4.68 -15.15 -1.32
CA ASP A 15 4.73 -15.83 -2.61
C ASP A 15 4.54 -17.35 -2.48
N LEU A 16 4.26 -17.84 -1.26
CA LEU A 16 4.07 -19.26 -0.93
C LEU A 16 5.27 -20.15 -1.30
N GLY A 17 6.47 -19.57 -1.39
CA GLY A 17 7.69 -20.27 -1.79
C GLY A 17 7.76 -20.56 -3.30
N SER A 18 6.87 -19.98 -4.10
CA SER A 18 6.83 -20.19 -5.54
C SER A 18 7.98 -19.48 -6.30
N GLY A 19 8.58 -18.43 -5.73
CA GLY A 19 9.58 -17.60 -6.42
C GLY A 19 10.80 -18.35 -6.97
N ARG A 20 11.22 -19.43 -6.31
CA ARG A 20 12.34 -20.29 -6.74
C ARG A 20 11.99 -21.30 -7.84
N HIS A 21 10.71 -21.55 -8.09
CA HIS A 21 10.25 -22.52 -9.08
C HIS A 21 10.26 -21.95 -10.50
N VAL A 22 10.44 -20.63 -10.62
CA VAL A 22 10.60 -19.96 -11.91
C VAL A 22 12.07 -20.08 -12.37
N PRO A 23 12.34 -20.62 -13.58
CA PRO A 23 13.69 -20.70 -14.13
C PRO A 23 14.42 -19.35 -14.05
N GLY A 24 15.65 -19.37 -13.53
CA GLY A 24 16.47 -18.17 -13.35
C GLY A 24 16.23 -17.38 -12.05
N ASN A 25 15.35 -17.85 -11.16
CA ASN A 25 15.08 -17.30 -9.82
C ASN A 25 15.02 -15.75 -9.79
N PRO A 26 14.04 -15.15 -10.49
CA PRO A 26 13.95 -13.69 -10.62
C PRO A 26 13.68 -13.00 -9.27
N ALA A 27 12.97 -13.66 -8.35
CA ALA A 27 12.69 -13.12 -7.02
C ALA A 27 14.00 -12.82 -6.26
N LEU A 28 14.92 -13.78 -6.23
CA LEU A 28 16.24 -13.60 -5.61
C LEU A 28 17.05 -12.52 -6.33
N ARG A 29 17.05 -12.51 -7.67
CA ARG A 29 17.76 -11.49 -8.46
C ARG A 29 17.30 -10.06 -8.15
N HIS A 30 16.01 -9.88 -7.85
CA HIS A 30 15.43 -8.57 -7.51
C HIS A 30 15.38 -8.30 -5.99
N GLY A 31 16.01 -9.14 -5.16
CA GLY A 31 16.01 -8.98 -3.71
C GLY A 31 14.62 -9.09 -3.06
N LYS A 32 13.66 -9.76 -3.73
CA LYS A 32 12.32 -9.99 -3.20
C LYS A 32 12.38 -11.17 -2.24
N LEU A 33 12.10 -10.90 -0.97
CA LEU A 33 12.24 -11.85 0.14
C LEU A 33 11.12 -12.90 0.25
N GLY A 34 10.17 -12.91 -0.69
CA GLY A 34 9.11 -13.92 -0.78
C GLY A 34 7.98 -13.77 0.24
N SER A 35 8.14 -12.97 1.29
CA SER A 35 7.06 -12.59 2.21
C SER A 35 7.23 -11.17 2.72
N GLY A 36 6.22 -10.60 3.36
CA GLY A 36 6.30 -9.26 3.94
C GLY A 36 5.05 -8.88 4.72
N MET A 37 5.20 -7.86 5.55
CA MET A 37 4.11 -7.22 6.28
C MET A 37 4.22 -5.70 6.14
N GLY A 38 3.09 -5.01 6.20
CA GLY A 38 2.99 -3.56 6.11
C GLY A 38 2.08 -3.00 7.18
N LEU A 39 2.47 -1.85 7.75
CA LEU A 39 1.64 -1.07 8.66
C LEU A 39 1.51 0.34 8.07
N GLY A 40 0.30 0.89 8.07
CA GLY A 40 0.09 2.24 7.59
C GLY A 40 -1.12 2.91 8.20
N TYR A 41 -1.22 4.20 7.92
CA TYR A 41 -2.35 5.02 8.27
C TYR A 41 -2.67 5.98 7.14
N GLY A 42 -3.93 6.36 7.05
CA GLY A 42 -4.48 7.12 5.94
C GLY A 42 -5.46 8.17 6.39
N LEU A 43 -5.50 9.27 5.63
CA LEU A 43 -6.49 10.32 5.75
C LEU A 43 -7.24 10.48 4.44
N ARG A 44 -8.55 10.60 4.54
CA ARG A 44 -9.48 10.75 3.42
C ARG A 44 -10.31 12.00 3.64
N PHE A 45 -10.36 12.85 2.63
CA PHE A 45 -11.06 14.13 2.66
C PHE A 45 -12.10 14.15 1.54
N LYS A 46 -13.34 14.49 1.88
CA LYS A 46 -14.41 14.71 0.89
C LYS A 46 -14.58 16.21 0.70
N ALA A 47 -14.35 16.68 -0.52
CA ALA A 47 -14.59 18.05 -0.93
C ALA A 47 -15.65 18.08 -2.06
N PRO A 48 -16.32 19.22 -2.28
CA PRO A 48 -17.24 19.38 -3.40
C PRO A 48 -16.60 19.13 -4.77
N VAL A 49 -15.29 19.36 -4.90
CA VAL A 49 -14.53 19.12 -6.13
C VAL A 49 -14.12 17.65 -6.31
N GLY A 50 -14.19 16.83 -5.26
CA GLY A 50 -13.84 15.41 -5.28
C GLY A 50 -13.30 14.88 -3.96
N HIS A 51 -12.96 13.59 -3.95
CA HIS A 51 -12.40 12.88 -2.80
C HIS A 51 -10.88 12.77 -2.92
N PHE A 52 -10.18 13.14 -1.86
CA PHE A 52 -8.74 13.09 -1.75
C PHE A 52 -8.31 12.07 -0.70
N GLN A 53 -7.26 11.32 -0.97
CA GLN A 53 -6.69 10.33 -0.05
C GLN A 53 -5.18 10.50 0.02
N VAL A 54 -4.63 10.38 1.22
CA VAL A 54 -3.20 10.25 1.47
C VAL A 54 -2.97 9.15 2.49
N ASP A 55 -2.17 8.15 2.13
CA ASP A 55 -1.79 7.05 3.02
C ASP A 55 -0.26 7.03 3.18
N TYR A 56 0.19 6.79 4.40
CA TYR A 56 1.60 6.56 4.72
C TYR A 56 1.77 5.15 5.26
N ALA A 57 2.64 4.37 4.64
CA ALA A 57 2.89 2.98 4.97
C ALA A 57 4.38 2.70 5.17
N ILE A 58 4.69 1.80 6.10
CA ILE A 58 6.02 1.25 6.34
C ILE A 58 5.93 -0.27 6.27
N ASN A 59 6.83 -0.91 5.52
CA ASN A 59 6.91 -2.36 5.46
C ASN A 59 7.96 -2.96 6.42
N SER A 60 7.95 -4.29 6.54
CA SER A 60 8.90 -5.08 7.34
C SER A 60 10.37 -4.93 6.92
N TYR A 61 10.62 -4.27 5.79
CA TYR A 61 11.95 -3.98 5.23
C TYR A 61 12.33 -2.50 5.38
N GLN A 62 11.65 -1.78 6.28
CA GLN A 62 11.88 -0.36 6.57
C GLN A 62 11.67 0.58 5.38
N GLN A 63 11.07 0.09 4.29
CA GLN A 63 10.69 0.93 3.16
C GLN A 63 9.42 1.70 3.51
N LYS A 64 9.45 3.01 3.23
CA LYS A 64 8.37 3.94 3.51
C LYS A 64 7.77 4.40 2.19
N THR A 65 6.46 4.33 2.08
CA THR A 65 5.74 4.73 0.87
C THR A 65 4.61 5.67 1.23
N VAL A 66 4.48 6.73 0.45
CA VAL A 66 3.34 7.64 0.49
C VAL A 66 2.47 7.35 -0.73
N TYR A 67 1.21 7.02 -0.52
CA TYR A 67 0.20 6.90 -1.56
C TYR A 67 -0.69 8.13 -1.53
N PHE A 68 -1.05 8.63 -2.71
CA PHE A 68 -2.04 9.69 -2.85
C PHE A 68 -3.04 9.31 -3.94
N GLY A 69 -4.30 9.66 -3.72
CA GLY A 69 -5.38 9.35 -4.64
C GLY A 69 -6.36 10.49 -4.74
N ILE A 70 -6.88 10.69 -5.95
CA ILE A 70 -7.99 11.61 -6.22
C ILE A 70 -9.07 10.81 -6.93
N SER A 71 -10.31 10.92 -6.45
CA SER A 71 -11.47 10.22 -7.03
C SER A 71 -12.69 11.12 -7.02
N ASN A 72 -13.70 10.78 -7.84
CA ASN A 72 -14.97 11.52 -7.91
C ASN A 72 -14.81 13.02 -8.20
N LEU A 73 -13.95 13.41 -9.15
CA LEU A 73 -13.85 14.81 -9.55
C LEU A 73 -15.16 15.30 -10.20
N GLY A 74 -15.71 16.41 -9.71
CA GLY A 74 -16.84 17.11 -10.34
C GLY A 74 -18.19 16.40 -10.27
N SER A 75 -18.38 15.48 -9.32
CA SER A 75 -19.68 14.87 -9.02
C SER A 75 -20.53 15.71 -8.07
#